data_AF-A0A6A4HCQ6-F1
#
_entry.id   AF-A0A6A4HCQ6-F1
#
_cell.length_a   1.000
_cell.length_b   1.000
_cell.length_c   1.000
_cell.angle_alpha   90.00
_cell.angle_beta   90.00
_cell.angle_gamma   90.00
#
_symmetry.space_group_name_H-M   'P 1'
#
loop_
_entity.id
_entity.type
_entity.pdbx_description
1 polymer ?
#
loop_
_entity_poly.entity_id
_entity_poly.type
_entity_poly.pdbx_seq_one_letter_code
_entity_poly.pdbx_strand_id
1 'polypeptide(L)'
;MSTMFLAFVLTWLNIFLFWLSSTVTVASISPRDCLQNSTIASLIDCLNDFTVGPNYYNASSYAAAQPDLTQVDDWMALITSMLDSDTSDCSSITVPASLVSIYAVTLFPDSSSNNTFCVLSETTSFIDGSNSYYTKGWE
;
A
#
# COMPACT_ATOMS: atom_id res chain seq x y z
N MET A 1 9.82 -40.99 -33.03
CA MET A 1 9.33 -39.60 -33.14
C MET A 1 8.42 -39.15 -31.98
N SER A 2 7.87 -40.05 -31.16
CA SER A 2 6.93 -39.67 -30.08
C SER A 2 7.58 -39.10 -28.81
N THR A 3 8.84 -39.44 -28.53
CA THR A 3 9.55 -39.04 -27.30
C THR A 3 10.13 -37.62 -27.36
N MET A 4 10.55 -37.15 -28.54
CA MET A 4 11.02 -35.76 -28.73
C MET A 4 9.89 -34.73 -28.59
N PHE A 5 8.67 -35.07 -29.00
CA PHE A 5 7.52 -34.17 -28.92
C PHE A 5 7.10 -33.93 -27.46
N LEU A 6 7.16 -34.97 -26.62
CA LEU A 6 6.83 -34.89 -25.19
C LEU A 6 7.83 -34.01 -24.41
N ALA A 7 9.12 -34.11 -24.75
CA ALA A 7 10.17 -33.31 -24.12
C ALA A 7 10.05 -31.81 -24.46
N PHE A 8 9.62 -31.48 -25.68
CA PHE A 8 9.32 -30.10 -26.08
C PHE A 8 8.11 -29.55 -25.32
N VAL A 9 6.99 -30.27 -25.22
CA VAL A 9 5.81 -29.76 -24.48
C VAL A 9 6.12 -29.50 -23.00
N LEU A 10 6.93 -30.35 -22.37
CA LEU A 10 7.34 -30.18 -20.97
C LEU A 10 8.29 -29.00 -20.76
N THR A 11 9.21 -28.69 -21.68
CA THR A 11 10.07 -27.51 -21.56
C THR A 11 9.29 -26.21 -21.73
N TRP A 12 8.33 -26.17 -22.66
CA TRP A 12 7.46 -25.00 -22.84
C TRP A 12 6.50 -24.77 -21.66
N LEU A 13 5.98 -25.85 -21.06
CA LEU A 13 5.14 -25.75 -19.85
C LEU A 13 5.95 -25.23 -18.64
N ASN A 14 7.20 -25.65 -18.47
CA ASN A 14 8.08 -25.13 -17.41
C ASN A 14 8.44 -23.66 -17.61
N ILE A 15 8.71 -23.23 -18.86
CA ILE A 15 8.98 -21.81 -19.16
C ILE A 15 7.73 -20.96 -18.88
N PHE A 16 6.54 -21.46 -19.24
CA PHE A 16 5.27 -20.78 -18.96
C PHE A 16 5.00 -20.67 -17.45
N LEU A 17 5.24 -21.73 -16.67
CA LEU A 17 5.09 -21.72 -15.21
C LEU A 17 6.14 -20.83 -14.52
N PHE A 18 7.35 -20.73 -15.07
CA PHE A 18 8.39 -19.83 -14.55
C PHE A 18 8.05 -18.35 -14.77
N TRP A 19 7.34 -18.02 -15.86
CA TRP A 19 6.83 -16.68 -16.14
C TRP A 19 5.59 -16.29 -15.33
N LEU A 20 4.83 -17.27 -14.83
CA LEU A 20 3.66 -17.02 -13.96
C LEU A 20 4.04 -16.76 -12.49
N SER A 21 5.30 -16.96 -12.12
CA SER A 21 5.76 -16.87 -10.73
C SER A 21 6.42 -15.53 -10.42
N SER A 22 5.77 -14.41 -10.79
CA SER A 22 6.12 -13.11 -10.18
C SER A 22 5.49 -13.07 -8.79
N THR A 23 6.20 -13.55 -7.78
CA THR A 23 5.78 -13.36 -6.40
C THR A 23 6.04 -11.91 -6.00
N VAL A 24 4.98 -11.10 -5.92
CA VAL A 24 5.05 -9.84 -5.19
C VAL A 24 5.32 -10.19 -3.74
N THR A 25 6.54 -9.96 -3.30
CA THR A 25 6.93 -10.16 -1.91
C THR A 25 6.37 -9.00 -1.10
N VAL A 26 5.41 -9.31 -0.23
CA VAL A 26 4.92 -8.37 0.80
C VAL A 26 6.11 -7.98 1.67
N ALA A 27 6.31 -6.67 1.87
CA ALA A 27 7.43 -6.20 2.68
C ALA A 27 7.19 -6.46 4.17
N SER A 28 8.29 -6.56 4.93
CA SER A 28 8.22 -6.69 6.39
C SER A 28 7.98 -5.35 7.10
N ILE A 29 8.09 -4.23 6.38
CA ILE A 29 7.91 -2.86 6.89
C ILE A 29 6.86 -2.19 6.02
N SER A 30 5.85 -1.58 6.64
CA SER A 30 4.73 -0.88 6.03
C SER A 30 4.74 0.62 6.37
N PRO A 31 4.02 1.46 5.62
CA PRO A 31 3.85 2.87 5.95
C PRO A 31 3.29 3.09 7.36
N ARG A 32 2.44 2.17 7.84
CA ARG A 32 1.94 2.19 9.22
C ARG A 32 3.05 2.14 10.26
N ASP A 33 4.19 1.49 9.99
CA ASP A 33 5.29 1.41 10.93
C ASP A 33 5.96 2.78 11.17
N CYS A 34 5.80 3.73 10.24
CA CYS A 34 6.25 5.11 10.42
C CYS A 34 5.55 5.84 11.58
N LEU A 35 4.39 5.37 12.04
CA LEU A 35 3.66 5.95 13.18
C LEU A 35 4.37 5.74 14.53
N GLN A 36 5.48 4.98 14.57
CA GLN A 36 6.37 4.92 15.73
C GLN A 36 7.25 6.18 15.90
N ASN A 37 7.27 7.06 14.88
CA ASN A 37 7.92 8.36 14.99
C ASN A 37 7.25 9.25 16.04
N SER A 38 7.98 10.23 16.56
CA SER A 38 7.48 11.13 17.61
C SER A 38 7.09 12.52 17.11
N THR A 39 7.41 12.87 15.86
CA THR A 39 7.10 14.19 15.29
C THR A 39 6.43 14.06 13.93
N ILE A 40 5.57 15.02 13.58
CA ILE A 40 4.99 15.07 12.23
C ILE A 40 6.08 15.11 11.16
N ALA A 41 7.14 15.88 11.36
CA ALA A 41 8.22 16.00 10.38
C ALA A 41 8.87 14.65 10.10
N SER A 42 9.25 13.90 11.15
CA SER A 42 9.87 12.59 10.97
C SER A 42 8.89 11.51 10.50
N LEU A 43 7.59 11.66 10.79
CA LEU A 43 6.55 10.84 10.19
C LEU A 43 6.47 11.06 8.67
N ILE A 44 6.44 12.31 8.21
CA ILE A 44 6.40 12.66 6.78
C ILE A 44 7.64 12.12 6.07
N ASP A 45 8.83 12.34 6.62
CA ASP A 45 10.08 11.86 6.04
C ASP A 45 10.06 10.32 5.87
N CYS A 46 9.60 9.60 6.90
CA CYS A 46 9.46 8.15 6.85
C CYS A 46 8.44 7.68 5.80
N LEU A 47 7.27 8.34 5.72
CA LEU A 47 6.24 8.00 4.74
C LEU A 47 6.69 8.28 3.30
N ASN A 48 7.54 9.28 3.10
CA ASN A 48 8.09 9.63 1.78
C ASN A 48 9.04 8.55 1.23
N ASP A 49 9.68 7.74 2.10
CA ASP A 49 10.55 6.63 1.66
C ASP A 49 9.77 5.50 0.95
N PHE A 50 8.44 5.43 1.15
CA PHE A 50 7.57 4.48 0.47
C PHE A 50 7.06 4.97 -0.89
N THR A 51 7.25 6.25 -1.22
CA THR A 51 6.74 6.83 -2.46
C THR A 51 7.49 6.23 -3.65
N VAL A 52 6.73 5.73 -4.63
CA VAL A 52 7.31 5.20 -5.86
C VAL A 52 7.91 6.33 -6.69
N GLY A 53 9.15 6.14 -7.13
CA GLY A 53 9.83 7.09 -8.00
C GLY A 53 9.22 7.16 -9.42
N PRO A 54 9.59 8.19 -10.20
CA PRO A 54 9.16 8.30 -11.59
C PRO A 54 9.60 7.07 -12.41
N ASN A 55 8.77 6.67 -13.37
CA ASN A 55 8.98 5.51 -14.25
C ASN A 55 8.92 4.13 -13.56
N TYR A 56 8.46 4.06 -12.31
CA TYR A 56 8.26 2.78 -11.62
C TYR A 56 7.15 1.94 -12.27
N TYR A 57 5.98 2.55 -12.48
CA TYR A 57 4.87 1.84 -13.09
C TYR A 57 5.00 1.74 -14.61
N ASN A 58 4.72 0.55 -15.13
CA ASN A 58 4.30 0.37 -16.52
C ASN A 58 2.77 0.40 -16.59
N ALA A 59 2.20 0.36 -17.80
CA ALA A 59 0.73 0.44 -17.96
C ALA A 59 -0.05 -0.61 -17.16
N SER A 60 0.47 -1.85 -17.07
CA SER A 60 -0.20 -2.93 -16.33
C SER A 60 -0.09 -2.75 -14.82
N SER A 61 1.09 -2.43 -14.29
CA SER A 61 1.28 -2.23 -12.86
C SER A 61 0.60 -0.95 -12.37
N TYR A 62 0.55 0.09 -13.21
CA TYR A 62 -0.23 1.29 -12.95
C TYR A 62 -1.73 0.99 -12.83
N ALA A 63 -2.29 0.23 -13.79
CA ALA A 63 -3.71 -0.15 -13.77
C ALA A 63 -4.07 -1.01 -12.55
N ALA A 64 -3.18 -1.93 -12.14
CA ALA A 64 -3.38 -2.75 -10.94
C ALA A 64 -3.29 -1.94 -9.63
N ALA A 65 -2.51 -0.85 -9.65
CA ALA A 65 -2.41 0.07 -8.52
C ALA A 65 -3.67 0.92 -8.36
N GLN A 66 -4.45 1.20 -9.42
CA GLN A 66 -5.63 2.08 -9.33
C GLN A 66 -6.73 1.52 -8.40
N PRO A 67 -7.51 2.40 -7.75
CA PRO A 67 -8.71 1.99 -7.04
C PRO A 67 -9.82 1.58 -8.01
N ASP A 68 -10.70 0.68 -7.58
CA ASP A 68 -12.00 0.50 -8.24
C ASP A 68 -13.01 1.57 -7.80
N LEU A 69 -14.19 1.59 -8.44
CA LEU A 69 -15.21 2.60 -8.16
C LEU A 69 -15.70 2.59 -6.69
N THR A 70 -15.79 1.40 -6.08
CA THR A 70 -16.22 1.29 -4.67
C THR A 70 -15.15 1.87 -3.76
N GLN A 71 -13.88 1.58 -4.04
CA GLN A 71 -12.74 2.10 -3.29
C GLN A 71 -12.63 3.62 -3.42
N VAL A 72 -12.92 4.19 -4.58
CA VAL A 72 -12.96 5.65 -4.78
C VAL A 72 -14.04 6.29 -3.91
N ASP A 73 -15.27 5.77 -3.95
CA ASP A 73 -16.39 6.30 -3.16
C ASP A 73 -16.12 6.20 -1.66
N ASP A 74 -15.64 5.04 -1.20
CA ASP A 74 -15.32 4.79 0.21
C ASP A 74 -14.11 5.63 0.67
N TRP A 75 -13.13 5.88 -0.20
CA TRP A 75 -11.96 6.71 0.14
C TRP A 75 -12.37 8.17 0.30
N MET A 76 -13.21 8.69 -0.60
CA MET A 76 -13.77 10.04 -0.45
C MET A 76 -14.58 10.16 0.84
N ALA A 77 -15.44 9.19 1.14
CA ALA A 77 -16.22 9.18 2.38
C ALA A 77 -15.33 9.14 3.64
N LEU A 78 -14.26 8.34 3.62
CA LEU A 78 -13.30 8.26 4.71
C LEU A 78 -12.57 9.60 4.93
N ILE A 79 -12.06 10.23 3.86
CA ILE A 79 -11.40 11.53 3.96
C ILE A 79 -12.37 12.60 4.47
N THR A 80 -13.61 12.64 3.97
CA THR A 80 -14.64 13.54 4.50
C THR A 80 -14.88 13.29 5.99
N SER A 81 -15.02 12.03 6.41
CA SER A 81 -15.18 11.68 7.83
C SER A 81 -13.99 12.10 8.69
N MET A 82 -12.76 12.04 8.17
CA MET A 82 -11.57 12.50 8.88
C MET A 82 -11.54 14.02 9.03
N LEU A 83 -11.94 14.76 7.99
CA LEU A 83 -11.99 16.22 8.00
C LEU A 83 -13.12 16.75 8.89
N ASP A 84 -14.24 16.05 8.95
CA ASP A 84 -15.41 16.40 9.76
C ASP A 84 -15.34 15.86 11.20
N SER A 85 -14.30 15.10 11.55
CA SER A 85 -14.17 14.51 12.88
C SER A 85 -14.06 15.58 13.96
N ASP A 86 -14.95 15.50 14.94
CA ASP A 86 -14.97 16.33 16.14
C ASP A 86 -14.24 15.71 17.34
N THR A 87 -13.75 14.47 17.18
CA THR A 87 -13.03 13.74 18.22
C THR A 87 -11.52 13.91 18.09
N SER A 88 -10.84 13.96 19.23
CA SER A 88 -9.37 14.04 19.31
C SER A 88 -8.69 12.67 19.37
N ASP A 89 -9.45 11.57 19.38
CA ASP A 89 -8.97 10.20 19.58
C ASP A 89 -9.23 9.27 18.38
N CYS A 90 -9.73 9.82 17.27
CA CYS A 90 -10.09 9.12 16.04
C CYS A 90 -11.22 8.08 16.18
N SER A 91 -11.90 8.01 17.32
CA SER A 91 -12.90 6.96 17.60
C SER A 91 -14.15 7.06 16.73
N SER A 92 -14.46 8.25 16.22
CA SER A 92 -15.58 8.48 15.31
C SER A 92 -15.28 8.08 13.86
N ILE A 93 -14.01 7.83 13.50
CA ILE A 93 -13.60 7.55 12.12
C ILE A 93 -13.59 6.04 11.89
N THR A 94 -14.47 5.57 11.01
CA THR A 94 -14.53 4.16 10.62
C THR A 94 -13.96 3.96 9.23
N VAL A 95 -12.96 3.08 9.10
CA VAL A 95 -12.41 2.69 7.79
C VAL A 95 -13.40 1.76 7.08
N PRO A 96 -13.88 2.09 5.86
CA PRO A 96 -14.82 1.26 5.11
C PRO A 96 -14.25 -0.11 4.73
N ALA A 97 -15.13 -1.10 4.57
CA ALA A 97 -14.74 -2.50 4.33
C ALA A 97 -13.93 -2.71 3.04
N SER A 98 -14.09 -1.86 2.01
CA SER A 98 -13.27 -1.94 0.79
C SER A 98 -11.83 -1.45 0.99
N LEU A 99 -11.58 -0.72 2.09
CA LEU A 99 -10.31 -0.08 2.40
C LEU A 99 -9.60 -0.69 3.62
N VAL A 100 -10.27 -1.43 4.51
CA VAL A 100 -9.65 -1.95 5.75
C VAL A 100 -8.46 -2.88 5.52
N SER A 101 -8.33 -3.50 4.34
CA SER A 101 -7.16 -4.31 3.99
C SER A 101 -6.01 -3.50 3.40
N ILE A 102 -6.22 -2.22 3.12
CA ILE A 102 -5.27 -1.31 2.47
C ILE A 102 -4.83 -0.24 3.47
N TYR A 103 -5.77 0.36 4.20
CA TYR A 103 -5.55 1.52 5.06
C TYR A 103 -5.94 1.28 6.52
N ALA A 104 -5.31 2.04 7.41
CA ALA A 104 -5.73 2.21 8.79
C ALA A 104 -5.69 3.69 9.17
N VAL A 105 -6.61 4.10 10.04
CA VAL A 105 -6.53 5.39 10.74
C VAL A 105 -5.92 5.14 12.11
N THR A 106 -4.83 5.84 12.41
CA THR A 106 -4.10 5.69 13.67
C THR A 106 -3.94 7.03 14.36
N LEU A 107 -4.13 7.03 15.67
CA LEU A 107 -3.87 8.18 16.52
C LEU A 107 -2.36 8.44 16.60
N PHE A 108 -1.95 9.67 16.31
CA PHE A 108 -0.56 10.09 16.28
C PHE A 108 -0.34 11.30 17.20
N PRO A 109 0.24 11.10 18.39
CA PRO A 109 0.67 12.19 19.26
C PRO A 109 1.96 12.83 18.74
N ASP A 110 1.90 14.12 18.40
CA ASP A 110 3.06 14.88 17.94
C ASP A 110 3.76 15.56 19.12
N SER A 111 4.96 15.08 19.46
CA SER A 111 5.76 15.62 20.55
C SER A 111 6.27 17.04 20.30
N SER A 112 6.30 17.49 19.03
CA SER A 112 6.80 18.84 18.68
C SER A 112 5.77 19.94 18.92
N SER A 113 4.49 19.68 18.66
CA SER A 113 3.39 20.64 18.88
C SER A 113 2.50 20.33 20.07
N ASN A 114 2.69 19.17 20.72
CA ASN A 114 1.83 18.65 21.80
C ASN A 114 0.36 18.51 21.37
N ASN A 115 0.13 18.33 20.06
CA ASN A 115 -1.17 18.01 19.47
C ASN A 115 -1.26 16.52 19.16
N THR A 116 -2.47 16.06 18.85
CA THR A 116 -2.71 14.69 18.41
C THR A 116 -3.48 14.71 17.09
N PHE A 117 -3.10 13.83 16.17
CA PHE A 117 -3.62 13.78 14.81
C PHE A 117 -4.19 12.40 14.50
N CYS A 118 -5.20 12.35 13.63
CA CYS A 118 -5.65 11.11 13.02
C CYS A 118 -4.95 10.95 11.67
N VAL A 119 -4.08 9.95 11.58
CA VAL A 119 -3.27 9.72 10.37
C VAL A 119 -3.82 8.50 9.66
N LEU A 120 -4.19 8.68 8.39
CA LEU A 120 -4.49 7.62 7.46
C LEU A 120 -3.17 7.13 6.84
N SER A 121 -2.90 5.83 6.90
CA SER A 121 -1.71 5.24 6.27
C SER A 121 -1.99 3.85 5.75
N GLU A 122 -1.26 3.45 4.69
CA GLU A 122 -1.35 2.09 4.18
C GLU A 122 -0.77 1.08 5.19
N THR A 123 -1.44 -0.06 5.32
CA THR A 123 -1.01 -1.16 6.19
C THR A 123 -0.10 -2.16 5.49
N THR A 124 0.08 -2.01 4.19
CA THR A 124 0.87 -2.94 3.37
C THR A 124 1.80 -2.19 2.43
N SER A 125 2.86 -2.87 2.05
CA SER A 125 3.86 -2.43 1.08
C SER A 125 4.40 -3.64 0.34
N PHE A 126 5.05 -3.41 -0.78
CA PHE A 126 5.80 -4.45 -1.49
C PHE A 126 7.28 -4.08 -1.56
N ILE A 127 8.12 -5.09 -1.78
CA ILE A 127 9.56 -4.92 -1.97
C ILE A 127 9.88 -4.85 -3.47
N ASP A 128 10.68 -3.86 -3.87
CA ASP A 128 11.44 -3.90 -5.12
C ASP A 128 12.91 -3.54 -4.86
N GLY A 129 13.80 -4.47 -5.23
CA GLY A 129 15.21 -4.44 -4.85
C GLY A 129 15.40 -4.44 -3.32
N SER A 130 16.01 -3.37 -2.80
CA SER A 130 16.25 -3.17 -1.35
C SER A 130 15.25 -2.21 -0.71
N ASN A 131 14.26 -1.73 -1.46
CA ASN A 131 13.33 -0.69 -1.03
C ASN A 131 11.93 -1.27 -0.82
N SER A 132 11.16 -0.63 0.07
CA SER A 132 9.74 -0.92 0.27
C SER A 132 8.92 0.25 -0.25
N TYR A 133 7.84 -0.04 -0.97
CA TYR A 133 6.99 0.97 -1.60
C TYR A 133 5.52 0.78 -1.22
N TYR A 134 4.73 1.85 -1.30
CA TYR A 134 3.28 1.78 -1.13
C TYR A 134 2.68 0.70 -2.03
N THR A 135 1.70 -0.05 -1.52
CA THR A 135 1.01 -1.06 -2.33
C THR A 135 0.10 -0.40 -3.36
N LYS A 136 -0.57 0.66 -2.94
CA LYS A 136 -1.52 1.42 -3.77
C LYS A 136 -0.97 2.79 -4.13
N GLY A 137 -0.42 3.52 -3.15
CA GLY A 137 0.12 4.85 -3.29
C GLY A 137 -0.93 5.88 -3.65
N TRP A 138 -2.17 5.72 -3.15
CA TRP A 138 -3.20 6.75 -3.33
C TRP A 138 -2.99 7.81 -2.27
N GLU A 139 -2.76 9.03 -2.73
CA GLU A 139 -2.53 10.24 -1.94
C GLU A 139 -3.57 11.30 -2.34
#